data_AF-A0AAT9HD50-F1
#
_entry.id   AF-A0AAT9HD50-F1
#
_cell.length_a   1.000
_cell.length_b   1.000
_cell.length_c   1.000
_cell.angle_alpha   90.00
_cell.angle_beta   90.00
_cell.angle_gamma   90.00
#
_symmetry.space_group_name_H-M   'P 1'
#
loop_
_entity.id
_entity.type
_entity.pdbx_description
1 polymer ?
#
loop_
_entity_poly.entity_id
_entity_poly.type
_entity_poly.pdbx_seq_one_letter_code
_entity_poly.pdbx_strand_id
1 'polypeptide(L)'
;MNGASREALAAARERLDALTDSTSVDAGSLADELAAVTALLHREVSLRRVLTDPAQAGEAKADLVRRLLGSQVGGPTADLVSGMARSRWSQSRDLVDALEELAAVADLTAAQRAGALDDVEDELFRFGRIVSSNTELRAALTSRSATVAAKSELLHSLLRGKAAAATERLVTRLVTAPGDVAWSRDSSPCPSSPPSAGTARWPSSPPRCR
;
A
#
# COMPACT_ATOMS: atom_id res chain seq x y z
N MET A 1 9.29 5.24 -4.85
CA MET A 1 10.15 4.11 -5.28
C MET A 1 11.04 4.50 -6.46
N ASN A 2 12.34 4.16 -6.43
CA ASN A 2 13.32 4.49 -7.48
C ASN A 2 14.14 3.25 -7.88
N GLY A 3 14.61 3.19 -9.13
CA GLY A 3 15.56 2.17 -9.62
C GLY A 3 15.12 0.74 -9.32
N ALA A 4 15.91 0.03 -8.50
CA ALA A 4 15.68 -1.36 -8.13
C ALA A 4 14.27 -1.63 -7.59
N SER A 5 13.70 -0.74 -6.77
CA SER A 5 12.33 -0.93 -6.26
C SER A 5 11.26 -0.87 -7.35
N ARG A 6 11.47 -0.10 -8.42
CA ARG A 6 10.51 -0.04 -9.55
C ARG A 6 10.55 -1.34 -10.35
N GLU A 7 11.74 -1.86 -10.59
CA GLU A 7 11.95 -3.14 -11.27
C GLU A 7 11.38 -4.30 -10.44
N ALA A 8 11.65 -4.32 -9.13
CA ALA A 8 11.11 -5.33 -8.22
C ALA A 8 9.57 -5.31 -8.16
N LEU A 9 8.96 -4.12 -8.13
CA LEU A 9 7.50 -3.98 -8.19
C LEU A 9 6.94 -4.44 -9.53
N ALA A 10 7.56 -4.07 -10.66
CA ALA A 10 7.11 -4.52 -11.97
C ALA A 10 7.11 -6.05 -12.09
N ALA A 11 8.19 -6.70 -11.69
CA ALA A 11 8.27 -8.17 -11.66
C ALA A 11 7.24 -8.81 -10.71
N ALA A 12 6.94 -8.16 -9.58
CA ALA A 12 5.95 -8.64 -8.65
C ALA A 12 4.51 -8.51 -9.20
N ARG A 13 4.21 -7.44 -9.94
CA ARG A 13 2.93 -7.26 -10.66
C ARG A 13 2.75 -8.32 -11.74
N GLU A 14 3.76 -8.54 -12.58
CA GLU A 14 3.72 -9.60 -13.61
C GLU A 14 3.45 -10.99 -12.99
N ARG A 15 4.04 -11.26 -11.82
CA ARG A 15 3.81 -12.52 -11.10
C ARG A 15 2.42 -12.59 -10.47
N LEU A 16 1.89 -11.48 -9.97
CA LEU A 16 0.51 -11.40 -9.49
C LEU A 16 -0.47 -11.66 -10.65
N ASP A 17 -0.28 -10.98 -11.78
CA ASP A 17 -1.12 -11.14 -12.97
C ASP A 17 -1.13 -12.60 -13.44
N ALA A 18 0.04 -13.25 -13.50
CA ALA A 18 0.11 -14.67 -13.84
C ALA A 18 -0.65 -15.59 -12.85
N LEU A 19 -0.67 -15.26 -11.57
CA LEU A 19 -1.44 -16.00 -10.57
C LEU A 19 -2.95 -15.76 -10.73
N THR A 20 -3.34 -14.51 -10.96
CA THR A 20 -4.73 -14.07 -11.09
C THR A 20 -5.32 -14.26 -12.50
N ASP A 21 -4.54 -14.69 -13.48
CA ASP A 21 -5.06 -15.23 -14.74
C ASP A 21 -5.53 -16.69 -14.59
N SER A 22 -5.00 -17.41 -13.59
CA SER A 22 -5.45 -18.77 -13.29
C SER A 22 -6.79 -18.76 -12.53
N THR A 23 -7.74 -19.60 -12.94
CA THR A 23 -9.02 -19.76 -12.24
C THR A 23 -8.89 -20.57 -10.94
N SER A 24 -7.76 -21.25 -10.74
CA SER A 24 -7.47 -22.03 -9.53
C SER A 24 -7.06 -21.18 -8.32
N VAL A 25 -6.64 -19.93 -8.54
CA VAL A 25 -6.28 -19.01 -7.47
C VAL A 25 -7.49 -18.15 -7.11
N ASP A 26 -7.88 -18.20 -5.84
CA ASP A 26 -8.87 -17.31 -5.26
C ASP A 26 -8.22 -15.94 -4.99
N ALA A 27 -8.57 -14.94 -5.80
CA ALA A 27 -7.97 -13.61 -5.73
C ALA A 27 -8.32 -12.85 -4.43
N GLY A 28 -9.47 -13.13 -3.83
CA GLY A 28 -9.87 -12.52 -2.55
C GLY A 28 -9.03 -13.03 -1.39
N SER A 29 -8.83 -14.35 -1.33
CA SER A 29 -7.97 -15.00 -0.34
C SER A 29 -6.51 -14.55 -0.50
N LEU A 30 -6.03 -14.46 -1.75
CA LEU A 30 -4.71 -13.89 -2.04
C LEU A 30 -4.58 -12.44 -1.54
N ALA A 31 -5.60 -11.61 -1.76
CA ALA A 31 -5.61 -10.22 -1.27
C ALA A 31 -5.55 -10.16 0.27
N ASP A 32 -6.35 -10.96 0.97
CA ASP A 32 -6.38 -11.02 2.43
C ASP A 32 -5.05 -11.49 3.02
N GLU A 33 -4.45 -12.53 2.44
CA GLU A 33 -3.15 -13.04 2.87
C GLU A 33 -2.03 -12.03 2.62
N LEU A 34 -1.99 -11.39 1.44
CA LEU A 34 -1.03 -10.32 1.15
C LEU A 34 -1.18 -9.16 2.12
N ALA A 35 -2.41 -8.73 2.43
CA ALA A 35 -2.67 -7.70 3.43
C ALA A 35 -2.20 -8.11 4.84
N ALA A 36 -2.37 -9.39 5.22
CA ALA A 36 -1.88 -9.90 6.49
C ALA A 36 -0.33 -9.89 6.55
N VAL A 37 0.34 -10.24 5.45
CA VAL A 37 1.81 -10.15 5.34
C VAL A 37 2.27 -8.68 5.39
N THR A 38 1.57 -7.76 4.73
CA THR A 38 1.81 -6.31 4.82
C THR A 38 1.73 -5.83 6.27
N ALA A 39 0.67 -6.21 7.00
CA ALA A 39 0.51 -5.86 8.42
C ALA A 39 1.61 -6.44 9.31
N LEU A 40 2.02 -7.69 9.06
CA LEU A 40 3.16 -8.32 9.73
C LEU A 40 4.44 -7.52 9.50
N LEU A 41 4.77 -7.20 8.24
CA LEU A 41 6.01 -6.49 7.93
C LEU A 41 6.00 -5.02 8.34
N HIS A 42 4.83 -4.40 8.51
CA HIS A 42 4.71 -3.10 9.18
C HIS A 42 5.17 -3.18 10.63
N ARG A 43 4.65 -4.17 11.38
CA ARG A 43 4.94 -4.38 12.81
C ARG A 43 6.38 -4.85 13.04
N GLU A 44 6.85 -5.80 12.24
CA GLU A 44 8.15 -6.47 12.43
C GLU A 44 9.26 -5.79 11.61
N VAL A 45 9.69 -4.61 12.06
CA VAL A 45 10.73 -3.80 11.37
C VAL A 45 12.03 -4.58 11.16
N SER A 46 12.42 -5.42 12.11
CA SER A 46 13.63 -6.25 12.01
C SER A 46 13.52 -7.29 10.90
N LEU A 47 12.39 -7.97 10.77
CA LEU A 47 12.13 -8.93 9.69
C LEU A 47 12.17 -8.22 8.34
N ARG A 48 11.50 -7.07 8.22
CA ARG A 48 11.51 -6.26 7.00
C ARG A 48 12.93 -5.85 6.58
N ARG A 49 13.79 -5.49 7.53
CA ARG A 49 15.21 -5.17 7.26
C ARG A 49 15.97 -6.38 6.74
N VAL A 50 15.78 -7.56 7.34
CA VAL A 50 16.42 -8.80 6.87
C VAL A 50 15.97 -9.15 5.44
N LEU A 51 14.67 -9.05 5.15
CA LEU A 51 14.12 -9.35 3.82
C LEU A 51 14.53 -8.35 2.72
N THR A 52 15.06 -7.19 3.11
CA THR A 52 15.51 -6.14 2.16
C THR A 52 17.01 -5.89 2.22
N ASP A 53 17.76 -6.65 3.03
CA ASP A 53 19.21 -6.52 3.14
C ASP A 53 19.89 -6.91 1.82
N PRO A 54 20.61 -5.99 1.14
CA PRO A 54 21.31 -6.30 -0.10
C PRO A 54 22.54 -7.19 0.09
N ALA A 55 23.04 -7.37 1.31
CA ALA A 55 24.16 -8.26 1.61
C ALA A 55 23.75 -9.74 1.73
N GLN A 56 22.46 -10.02 1.93
CA GLN A 56 21.93 -11.38 2.00
C GLN A 56 21.63 -11.92 0.60
N ALA A 57 21.95 -13.19 0.37
CA ALA A 57 21.57 -13.88 -0.85
C ALA A 57 20.04 -13.89 -1.01
N GLY A 58 19.55 -13.61 -2.22
CA GLY A 58 18.11 -13.60 -2.51
C GLY A 58 17.40 -14.89 -2.09
N GLU A 59 18.04 -16.04 -2.33
CA GLU A 59 17.47 -17.34 -1.96
C GLU A 59 17.37 -17.54 -0.45
N ALA A 60 18.36 -17.09 0.32
CA ALA A 60 18.31 -17.18 1.78
C ALA A 60 17.14 -16.37 2.36
N LYS A 61 16.82 -15.23 1.76
CA LYS A 61 15.65 -14.42 2.11
C LYS A 61 14.35 -15.12 1.73
N ALA A 62 14.29 -15.76 0.57
CA ALA A 62 13.13 -16.56 0.14
C ALA A 62 12.90 -17.78 1.03
N ASP A 63 13.96 -18.47 1.44
CA ASP A 63 13.90 -19.58 2.40
C ASP A 63 13.40 -19.14 3.76
N LEU A 64 13.77 -17.93 4.22
CA LEU A 64 13.21 -17.35 5.43
C LEU A 64 11.70 -17.12 5.30
N VAL A 65 11.26 -16.53 4.19
CA VAL A 65 9.82 -16.32 3.92
C VAL A 65 9.06 -17.65 3.95
N ARG A 66 9.52 -18.67 3.22
CA ARG A 66 8.85 -19.98 3.18
C ARG A 66 8.76 -20.63 4.56
N ARG A 67 9.83 -20.56 5.36
CA ARG A 67 9.84 -21.13 6.72
C ARG A 67 8.86 -20.42 7.65
N LEU A 68 8.73 -19.11 7.55
CA LEU A 68 7.87 -18.32 8.44
C LEU A 68 6.41 -18.33 8.01
N LEU A 69 6.13 -18.26 6.71
CA LEU A 69 4.79 -18.02 6.16
C LEU A 69 4.17 -19.24 5.48
N GLY A 70 4.96 -20.23 5.05
CA GLY A 70 4.46 -21.32 4.20
C GLY A 70 3.37 -22.21 4.82
N SER A 71 3.24 -22.19 6.16
CA SER A 71 2.14 -22.86 6.88
C SER A 71 1.00 -21.93 7.30
N GLN A 72 1.19 -20.62 7.11
CA GLN A 72 0.28 -19.56 7.56
C GLN A 72 -0.57 -18.98 6.41
N VAL A 73 -0.06 -19.07 5.17
CA VAL A 73 -0.72 -18.57 3.96
C VAL A 73 -0.73 -19.65 2.87
N GLY A 74 -1.57 -19.48 1.86
CA GLY A 74 -1.61 -20.35 0.70
C GLY A 74 -0.30 -20.34 -0.10
N GLY A 75 -0.06 -21.44 -0.83
CA GLY A 75 1.11 -21.61 -1.70
C GLY A 75 1.35 -20.42 -2.66
N PRO A 76 0.33 -19.93 -3.39
CA PRO A 76 0.46 -18.75 -4.26
C PRO A 76 1.04 -17.52 -3.55
N THR A 77 0.55 -17.21 -2.35
CA THR A 77 1.03 -16.07 -1.55
C THR A 77 2.45 -16.31 -1.08
N ALA A 78 2.75 -17.49 -0.54
CA ALA A 78 4.09 -17.83 -0.09
C ALA A 78 5.11 -17.71 -1.24
N ASP A 79 4.76 -18.16 -2.44
CA ASP A 79 5.60 -18.09 -3.63
C ASP A 79 5.80 -16.66 -4.15
N LEU A 80 4.73 -15.85 -4.15
CA LEU A 80 4.81 -14.44 -4.55
C LEU A 80 5.71 -13.65 -3.60
N VAL A 81 5.46 -13.74 -2.29
CA VAL A 81 6.26 -13.04 -1.26
C VAL A 81 7.71 -13.53 -1.28
N SER A 82 7.94 -14.84 -1.50
CA SER A 82 9.28 -15.39 -1.67
C SER A 82 10.00 -14.80 -2.87
N GLY A 83 9.31 -14.65 -4.01
CA GLY A 83 9.82 -13.97 -5.19
C GLY A 83 10.18 -12.51 -4.91
N MET A 84 9.30 -11.78 -4.24
CA MET A 84 9.56 -10.39 -3.83
C MET A 84 10.77 -10.26 -2.89
N ALA A 85 10.98 -11.23 -2.00
CA ALA A 85 12.13 -11.26 -1.10
C ALA A 85 13.46 -11.54 -1.82
N ARG A 86 13.44 -12.25 -2.97
CA ARG A 86 14.64 -12.44 -3.82
C ARG A 86 15.08 -11.14 -4.48
N SER A 87 14.13 -10.28 -4.83
CA SER A 87 14.39 -9.01 -5.50
C SER A 87 15.20 -8.03 -4.65
N ARG A 88 15.81 -7.07 -5.33
CA ARG A 88 16.52 -5.95 -4.69
C ARG A 88 15.55 -4.79 -4.47
N TRP A 89 15.53 -4.27 -3.24
CA TRP A 89 14.75 -3.10 -2.86
C TRP A 89 15.67 -1.95 -2.52
N SER A 90 15.37 -0.75 -3.02
CA SER A 90 16.13 0.46 -2.70
C SER A 90 15.93 0.90 -1.25
N GLN A 91 14.77 0.63 -0.67
CA GLN A 91 14.44 0.94 0.72
C GLN A 91 13.62 -0.20 1.34
N SER A 92 13.81 -0.47 2.62
CA SER A 92 13.08 -1.54 3.31
C SER A 92 11.57 -1.36 3.30
N ARG A 93 11.09 -0.11 3.24
CA ARG A 93 9.65 0.20 3.14
C ARG A 93 9.06 -0.11 1.77
N ASP A 94 9.85 -0.01 0.71
CA ASP A 94 9.35 -0.20 -0.66
C ASP A 94 8.80 -1.62 -0.87
N LEU A 95 9.33 -2.63 -0.15
CA LEU A 95 8.78 -3.99 -0.15
C LEU A 95 7.36 -4.04 0.43
N VAL A 96 7.09 -3.28 1.50
CA VAL A 96 5.79 -3.27 2.17
C VAL A 96 4.78 -2.48 1.35
N ASP A 97 5.19 -1.32 0.83
CA ASP A 97 4.37 -0.52 -0.09
C ASP A 97 3.97 -1.35 -1.33
N ALA A 98 4.90 -2.17 -1.85
CA ALA A 98 4.60 -3.09 -2.95
C ALA A 98 3.60 -4.18 -2.56
N LEU A 99 3.72 -4.79 -1.37
CA LEU A 99 2.76 -5.80 -0.91
C LEU A 99 1.36 -5.21 -0.68
N GLU A 100 1.28 -3.99 -0.13
CA GLU A 100 0.02 -3.26 0.02
C GLU A 100 -0.64 -3.02 -1.34
N GLU A 101 0.13 -2.58 -2.33
CA GLU A 101 -0.36 -2.36 -3.68
C GLU A 101 -0.86 -3.66 -4.33
N LEU A 102 -0.10 -4.76 -4.25
CA LEU A 102 -0.51 -6.06 -4.79
C LEU A 102 -1.75 -6.62 -4.09
N ALA A 103 -1.89 -6.40 -2.78
CA ALA A 103 -3.10 -6.77 -2.06
C ALA A 103 -4.33 -6.00 -2.58
N ALA A 104 -4.19 -4.70 -2.83
CA ALA A 104 -5.27 -3.89 -3.40
C ALA A 104 -5.62 -4.33 -4.83
N VAL A 105 -4.62 -4.60 -5.68
CA VAL A 105 -4.83 -5.13 -7.04
C VAL A 105 -5.57 -6.46 -6.99
N ALA A 106 -5.16 -7.39 -6.12
CA ALA A 106 -5.82 -8.69 -5.97
C ALA A 106 -7.30 -8.56 -5.54
N ASP A 107 -7.62 -7.63 -4.63
CA ASP A 107 -9.00 -7.32 -4.24
C ASP A 107 -9.83 -6.79 -5.41
N LEU A 108 -9.25 -5.88 -6.20
CA LEU A 108 -9.91 -5.33 -7.40
C LEU A 108 -10.09 -6.41 -8.48
N THR A 109 -9.13 -7.32 -8.65
CA THR A 109 -9.29 -8.48 -9.53
C THR A 109 -10.40 -9.41 -9.05
N ALA A 110 -10.53 -9.62 -7.74
CA ALA A 110 -11.64 -10.39 -7.17
C ALA A 110 -13.00 -9.71 -7.43
N ALA A 111 -13.08 -8.39 -7.24
CA ALA A 111 -14.28 -7.61 -7.54
C ALA A 111 -14.64 -7.65 -9.04
N GLN A 112 -13.65 -7.56 -9.93
CA GLN A 112 -13.84 -7.70 -11.38
C GLN A 112 -14.44 -9.06 -11.74
N ARG A 113 -13.90 -10.15 -11.18
CA ARG A 113 -14.40 -11.51 -11.41
C ARG A 113 -15.84 -11.70 -10.90
N ALA A 114 -16.22 -10.97 -9.84
CA ALA A 114 -17.57 -10.96 -9.30
C ALA A 114 -18.52 -10.01 -10.05
N GLY A 115 -18.05 -9.26 -11.05
CA GLY A 115 -18.85 -8.27 -11.78
C GLY A 115 -19.19 -7.02 -10.96
N ALA A 116 -18.41 -6.73 -9.92
CA ALA A 116 -18.66 -5.65 -8.96
C ALA A 116 -17.60 -4.53 -9.01
N LEU A 117 -16.69 -4.53 -9.99
CA LEU A 117 -15.61 -3.53 -10.06
C LEU A 117 -16.16 -2.11 -10.24
N ASP A 118 -17.14 -1.93 -11.13
CA ASP A 118 -17.76 -0.62 -11.39
C ASP A 118 -18.40 -0.04 -10.12
N ASP A 119 -19.12 -0.88 -9.35
CA ASP A 119 -19.70 -0.48 -8.07
C ASP A 119 -18.62 -0.07 -7.06
N VAL A 120 -17.53 -0.85 -6.96
CA VAL A 120 -16.40 -0.55 -6.06
C VAL A 120 -15.74 0.77 -6.43
N GLU A 121 -15.50 1.02 -7.72
CA GLU A 121 -14.93 2.28 -8.20
C GLU A 121 -15.82 3.47 -7.81
N ASP A 122 -17.10 3.40 -8.13
CA ASP A 122 -18.09 4.44 -7.82
C ASP A 122 -18.18 4.73 -6.32
N GLU A 123 -18.19 3.68 -5.51
CA GLU A 123 -18.23 3.79 -4.05
C GLU A 123 -16.96 4.41 -3.48
N LEU A 124 -15.78 4.02 -3.96
CA LEU A 124 -14.50 4.61 -3.54
C LEU A 124 -14.43 6.10 -3.89
N PHE A 125 -14.85 6.48 -5.10
CA PHE A 125 -14.92 7.90 -5.51
C PHE A 125 -15.94 8.69 -4.69
N ARG A 126 -17.13 8.11 -4.45
CA ARG A 126 -18.16 8.72 -3.61
C ARG A 126 -17.69 8.91 -2.18
N PHE A 127 -17.10 7.89 -1.58
CA PHE A 127 -16.54 7.94 -0.22
C PHE A 127 -15.41 8.97 -0.12
N GLY A 128 -14.49 8.99 -1.09
CA GLY A 128 -13.42 9.99 -1.16
C GLY A 128 -13.95 11.42 -1.21
N ARG A 129 -15.02 11.69 -1.97
CA ARG A 129 -15.69 13.00 -1.99
C ARG A 129 -16.33 13.36 -0.64
N ILE A 130 -16.99 12.41 0.01
CA ILE A 130 -17.60 12.61 1.34
C ILE A 130 -16.53 12.93 2.39
N VAL A 131 -15.42 12.19 2.41
CA VAL A 131 -14.29 12.46 3.31
C VAL A 131 -13.66 13.82 3.00
N SER A 132 -13.54 14.20 1.73
CA SER A 132 -12.96 15.48 1.33
C SER A 132 -13.83 16.68 1.71
N SER A 133 -15.16 16.55 1.67
CA SER A 133 -16.10 17.61 2.04
C SER A 133 -16.41 17.67 3.53
N ASN A 134 -16.16 16.59 4.30
CA ASN A 134 -16.42 16.52 5.73
C ASN A 134 -15.12 16.57 6.54
N THR A 135 -14.80 17.76 7.08
CA THR A 135 -13.58 18.00 7.87
C THR A 135 -13.51 17.16 9.15
N GLU A 136 -14.63 16.95 9.84
CA GLU A 136 -14.68 16.16 11.07
C GLU A 136 -14.41 14.68 10.80
N LEU A 137 -15.05 14.12 9.75
CA LEU A 137 -14.80 12.73 9.34
C LEU A 137 -13.35 12.52 8.94
N ARG A 138 -12.79 13.42 8.12
CA ARG A 138 -11.38 13.38 7.74
C ARG A 138 -10.46 13.47 8.96
N ALA A 139 -10.76 14.34 9.92
CA ALA A 139 -9.99 14.43 11.15
C ALA A 139 -10.07 13.14 11.98
N ALA A 140 -11.25 12.53 12.08
CA ALA A 140 -11.43 11.25 12.78
C ALA A 140 -10.62 10.11 12.14
N LEU A 141 -10.70 9.97 10.81
CA LEU A 141 -9.99 8.91 10.07
C LEU A 141 -8.47 9.10 10.08
N THR A 142 -7.99 10.35 10.04
CA THR A 142 -6.55 10.67 10.03
C THR A 142 -5.93 10.89 11.42
N SER A 143 -6.74 10.84 12.48
CA SER A 143 -6.28 11.02 13.86
C SER A 143 -5.22 9.99 14.24
N ARG A 144 -4.07 10.45 14.75
CA ARG A 144 -3.00 9.57 15.24
C ARG A 144 -3.25 9.05 16.67
N SER A 145 -4.14 9.69 17.42
CA SER A 145 -4.51 9.26 18.77
C SER A 145 -5.64 8.24 18.77
N ALA A 146 -6.39 8.13 17.68
CA ALA A 146 -7.44 7.11 17.53
C ALA A 146 -6.82 5.73 17.31
N THR A 147 -7.36 4.72 18.00
CA THR A 147 -6.92 3.33 17.84
C THR A 147 -7.39 2.76 16.49
N VAL A 148 -6.67 1.75 15.99
CA VAL A 148 -7.06 1.00 14.78
C VAL A 148 -8.48 0.44 14.91
N ALA A 149 -8.82 -0.10 16.08
CA ALA A 149 -10.17 -0.62 16.36
C ALA A 149 -11.24 0.47 16.24
N ALA A 150 -11.01 1.67 16.81
CA ALA A 150 -11.96 2.77 16.74
C ALA A 150 -12.19 3.25 15.30
N LYS A 151 -11.11 3.33 14.50
CA LYS A 151 -11.22 3.69 13.07
C LYS A 151 -11.95 2.63 12.26
N SER A 152 -11.66 1.35 12.53
CA SER A 152 -12.32 0.22 11.86
C SER A 152 -13.81 0.21 12.17
N GLU A 153 -14.20 0.40 13.44
CA GLU A 153 -15.60 0.45 13.86
C GLU A 153 -16.33 1.64 13.24
N LEU A 154 -15.69 2.81 13.17
CA LEU A 154 -16.26 3.97 12.48
C LEU A 154 -16.55 3.65 11.01
N LEU A 155 -15.56 3.12 10.27
CA LEU A 155 -15.74 2.77 8.86
C LEU A 155 -16.82 1.71 8.66
N HIS A 156 -16.80 0.68 9.51
CA HIS A 156 -17.79 -0.36 9.51
C HIS A 156 -19.21 0.18 9.71
N SER A 157 -19.40 1.08 10.68
CA SER A 157 -20.71 1.73 10.92
C SER A 157 -21.17 2.60 9.73
N LEU A 158 -20.23 3.18 8.99
CA LEU A 158 -20.52 4.04 7.84
C LEU A 158 -20.86 3.23 6.58
N LEU A 159 -20.15 2.11 6.35
CA LEU A 159 -20.16 1.37 5.08
C LEU A 159 -21.00 0.10 5.11
N ARG A 160 -21.20 -0.53 6.29
CA ARG A 160 -21.98 -1.77 6.42
C ARG A 160 -23.36 -1.60 5.77
N GLY A 161 -23.67 -2.47 4.82
CA GLY A 161 -24.94 -2.50 4.11
C GLY A 161 -25.17 -1.34 3.13
N LYS A 162 -24.15 -0.51 2.89
CA LYS A 162 -24.20 0.65 1.97
C LYS A 162 -23.11 0.62 0.90
N ALA A 163 -22.12 -0.26 1.05
CA ALA A 163 -21.01 -0.44 0.13
C ALA A 163 -20.73 -1.93 -0.08
N ALA A 164 -20.09 -2.26 -1.20
CA ALA A 164 -19.54 -3.58 -1.45
C ALA A 164 -18.49 -3.94 -0.39
N ALA A 165 -18.39 -5.23 -0.08
CA ALA A 165 -17.42 -5.74 0.90
C ALA A 165 -15.97 -5.40 0.50
N ALA A 166 -15.65 -5.38 -0.80
CA ALA A 166 -14.34 -4.98 -1.30
C ALA A 166 -14.02 -3.51 -1.01
N THR A 167 -14.98 -2.60 -1.21
CA THR A 167 -14.86 -1.18 -0.84
C THR A 167 -14.56 -1.02 0.65
N GLU A 168 -15.34 -1.68 1.51
CA GLU A 168 -15.15 -1.62 2.95
C GLU A 168 -13.75 -2.13 3.36
N ARG A 169 -13.30 -3.25 2.79
CA ARG A 169 -11.95 -3.78 3.04
C ARG A 169 -10.85 -2.81 2.61
N LEU A 170 -10.92 -2.30 1.37
CA LEU A 170 -9.91 -1.38 0.82
C LEU A 170 -9.80 -0.09 1.64
N VAL A 171 -10.94 0.53 1.95
CA VAL A 171 -10.98 1.75 2.77
C VAL A 171 -10.47 1.49 4.19
N THR A 172 -10.85 0.36 4.80
CA THR A 172 -10.41 -0.01 6.14
C THR A 172 -8.90 -0.21 6.19
N ARG A 173 -8.33 -0.94 5.24
CA ARG A 173 -6.87 -1.16 5.17
C ARG A 173 -6.13 0.16 5.01
N LEU A 174 -6.56 1.02 4.09
CA LEU A 174 -5.96 2.34 3.86
C LEU A 174 -5.93 3.22 5.12
N VAL A 175 -6.99 3.17 5.93
CA VAL A 175 -7.11 4.00 7.14
C VAL A 175 -6.38 3.42 8.35
N THR A 176 -6.29 2.10 8.44
CA THR A 176 -5.76 1.39 9.63
C THR A 176 -4.30 1.01 9.52
N ALA A 177 -3.85 0.75 8.30
CA ALA A 177 -2.45 0.59 7.95
C ALA A 177 -2.12 1.66 6.90
N PRO A 178 -2.20 2.96 7.23
CA PRO A 178 -1.76 3.97 6.28
C PRO A 178 -0.27 3.70 6.04
N GLY A 179 0.07 3.21 4.85
CA GLY A 179 1.41 3.36 4.37
C GLY A 179 1.81 4.82 4.55
N ASP A 180 3.10 5.10 4.72
CA ASP A 180 3.62 6.46 4.47
C ASP A 180 3.58 6.71 2.94
N VAL A 181 2.43 6.43 2.31
CA VAL A 181 2.05 6.99 1.04
C VAL A 181 1.99 8.48 1.32
N ALA A 182 3.12 9.13 1.08
CA ALA A 182 3.14 10.52 0.73
C ALA A 182 2.24 10.65 -0.49
N TRP A 183 0.93 10.78 -0.27
CA TRP A 183 0.08 11.58 -1.12
C TRP A 183 0.88 12.86 -1.33
N SER A 184 1.44 12.99 -2.52
CA SER A 184 2.42 13.99 -2.90
C SER A 184 1.97 15.35 -2.36
N ARG A 185 2.58 15.76 -1.24
CA ARG A 185 2.52 17.14 -0.76
C ARG A 185 3.32 18.08 -1.67
N ASP A 186 4.01 17.54 -2.67
CA ASP A 186 4.72 18.28 -3.71
C ASP A 186 4.47 17.61 -5.08
N SER A 187 3.40 18.04 -5.75
CA SER A 187 3.30 17.99 -7.21
C SER A 187 3.05 19.39 -7.77
N SER A 188 3.63 20.40 -7.12
CA SER A 188 3.87 21.69 -7.76
C SER A 188 5.32 21.68 -8.20
N PRO A 189 5.66 21.68 -9.51
CA PRO A 189 7.02 21.95 -9.91
C PRO A 189 7.41 23.33 -9.35
N CYS A 190 8.51 23.39 -8.58
CA CYS A 190 9.12 24.66 -8.23
C CYS A 190 9.31 25.46 -9.53
N PRO A 191 8.86 26.73 -9.61
CA PRO A 191 9.13 27.54 -10.79
C PRO A 191 10.64 27.64 -10.97
N SER A 192 11.14 27.09 -12.08
CA SER A 192 12.55 26.99 -12.43
C SER A 192 13.15 28.33 -12.90
N SER A 193 12.66 29.46 -12.39
CA SER A 193 13.17 30.78 -12.78
C SER A 193 13.04 31.77 -11.62
N PRO A 194 14.15 32.39 -11.17
CA PRO A 194 14.05 33.54 -10.27
C PRO A 194 13.36 34.70 -11.02
N PRO A 195 12.51 35.50 -10.36
CA PRO A 195 12.01 36.74 -10.95
C PRO A 195 13.19 37.66 -11.25
N SER A 196 13.19 38.22 -12.45
CA SER A 196 14.17 39.21 -12.91
C SER A 196 14.33 40.33 -11.88
N ALA A 197 15.59 40.65 -11.58
CA ALA A 197 16.02 41.59 -10.55
C ALA A 197 15.33 42.96 -10.65
N GLY A 198 14.33 43.17 -9.78
CA GLY A 198 13.82 44.48 -9.40
C GLY A 198 14.17 44.72 -7.94
N THR A 199 15.16 45.57 -7.71
CA THR A 199 15.62 46.15 -6.42
C THR A 199 14.72 45.90 -5.20
N ALA A 200 15.04 44.86 -4.42
CA ALA A 200 14.63 44.76 -3.03
C ALA A 200 15.64 43.92 -2.20
N ARG A 201 16.00 44.48 -1.06
CA ARG A 201 17.00 44.07 -0.07
C ARG A 201 16.67 42.69 0.54
N TRP A 202 17.59 41.72 0.43
CA TRP A 202 17.47 40.38 1.01
C TRP A 202 17.75 40.38 2.52
N PRO A 203 16.94 39.70 3.36
CA PRO A 203 17.39 39.19 4.66
C PRO A 203 18.11 37.84 4.48
N SER A 204 19.29 37.73 5.08
CA SER A 204 20.18 36.56 5.04
C SER A 204 19.64 35.43 5.93
N SER A 205 18.78 34.57 5.37
CA SER A 205 18.62 33.15 5.77
C SER A 205 17.74 32.41 4.75
N PRO A 206 18.19 31.31 4.13
CA PRO A 206 17.33 30.53 3.25
C PRO A 206 16.27 29.76 4.08
N PRO A 207 15.04 29.61 3.58
CA PRO A 207 14.01 28.82 4.26
C PRO A 207 14.43 27.34 4.28
N ARG A 208 14.41 26.74 5.47
CA ARG A 208 14.58 25.29 5.63
C ARG A 208 13.28 24.62 5.16
N CYS A 209 13.34 23.86 4.06
CA CYS A 209 12.30 22.89 3.71
C CYS A 209 12.21 21.86 4.84
N ARG A 210 10.99 21.53 5.28
CA ARG A 210 10.72 20.54 6.33
C ARG A 210 9.82 19.44 5.79
#